data_AF-A0A517YQN1-F1
#
_entry.id   AF-A0A517YQN1-F1
#
_cell.length_a   1.000
_cell.length_b   1.000
_cell.length_c   1.000
_cell.angle_alpha   90.00
_cell.angle_beta   90.00
_cell.angle_gamma   90.00
#
_symmetry.space_group_name_H-M   'P 1'
#
loop_
_entity.id
_entity.type
_entity.pdbx_description
1 polymer ?
#
loop_
_entity_poly.entity_id
_entity_poly.type
_entity_poly.pdbx_seq_one_letter_code
_entity_poly.pdbx_strand_id
1 'polypeptide(L)'
;MMSGKLLILGQANEAAQKAVERVLSSEVGKNIRDNGIDTKLDMRLLMLAGGAVLMLFGLLGVIRWWRSRDNRSQPMGVFYKVGRQMGLKTRELLLLRKIAKYTGLATPLALMMSSGTLQVHAHVYIEACGIQKPDKFIAAIEVLGAKLFDGFSFSEDLNDGLNDKEHEAAIAEALKLAG
;
A
#
# COMPACT_ATOMS: atom_id res chain seq x y z
N MET A 1 -5.51 -83.82 2.43
CA MET A 1 -4.76 -83.34 3.61
C MET A 1 -5.01 -81.84 3.82
N MET A 2 -6.20 -81.43 4.33
CA MET A 2 -6.52 -80.01 4.58
C MET A 2 -7.23 -79.76 5.93
N SER A 3 -7.02 -80.61 6.95
CA SER A 3 -7.76 -80.51 8.22
C SER A 3 -7.00 -79.80 9.37
N GLY A 4 -5.68 -79.56 9.24
CA GLY A 4 -4.86 -79.03 10.33
C GLY A 4 -4.84 -77.49 10.45
N LYS A 5 -4.99 -76.76 9.34
CA LYS A 5 -4.90 -75.27 9.34
C LYS A 5 -6.12 -74.58 9.95
N LEU A 6 -7.31 -75.17 9.84
CA LEU A 6 -8.55 -74.61 10.39
C LEU A 6 -8.61 -74.70 11.93
N LEU A 7 -8.04 -75.75 12.52
CA LEU A 7 -7.97 -75.93 13.97
C LEU A 7 -7.02 -74.92 14.64
N ILE A 8 -5.90 -74.60 13.99
CA ILE A 8 -4.92 -73.62 14.50
C ILE A 8 -5.49 -72.19 14.43
N LEU A 9 -6.24 -71.85 13.38
CA LEU A 9 -6.90 -70.55 13.26
C LEU A 9 -8.03 -70.38 14.29
N GLY A 10 -8.78 -71.44 14.60
CA GLY A 10 -9.80 -71.41 15.65
C GLY A 10 -9.22 -71.14 17.04
N GLN A 11 -8.14 -71.83 17.40
CA GLN A 11 -7.48 -71.66 18.70
C GLN A 11 -6.76 -70.32 18.84
N ALA A 12 -6.16 -69.81 17.75
CA ALA A 12 -5.54 -68.48 17.75
C ALA A 12 -6.57 -67.36 17.95
N ASN A 13 -7.78 -67.52 17.41
CA ASN A 13 -8.84 -66.52 17.53
C ASN A 13 -9.45 -66.49 18.94
N GLU A 14 -9.66 -67.65 19.57
CA GLU A 14 -10.10 -67.72 20.97
C GLU A 14 -9.04 -67.15 21.95
N ALA A 15 -7.76 -67.40 21.68
CA ALA A 15 -6.67 -66.84 22.47
C ALA A 15 -6.57 -65.31 22.33
N ALA A 16 -6.78 -64.79 21.12
CA ALA A 16 -6.83 -63.36 20.87
C ALA A 16 -8.02 -62.68 21.56
N GLN A 17 -9.20 -63.30 21.51
CA GLN A 17 -10.39 -62.77 22.18
C GLN A 17 -10.24 -62.74 23.71
N LYS A 18 -9.69 -63.81 24.31
CA LYS A 18 -9.40 -63.82 25.76
C LYS A 18 -8.31 -62.83 26.16
N ALA A 19 -7.33 -62.58 25.30
CA ALA A 19 -6.31 -61.56 25.55
C ALA A 19 -6.91 -60.14 25.50
N VAL A 20 -7.80 -59.85 24.54
CA VAL A 20 -8.51 -58.57 24.43
C VAL A 20 -9.44 -58.35 25.63
N GLU A 21 -10.16 -59.38 26.07
CA GLU A 21 -11.04 -59.31 27.24
C GLU A 21 -10.27 -59.08 28.55
N ARG A 22 -9.07 -59.67 28.68
CA ARG A 22 -8.16 -59.40 29.82
C ARG A 22 -7.57 -57.99 29.81
N VAL A 23 -7.29 -57.42 28.63
CA VAL A 23 -6.78 -56.05 28.52
C VAL A 23 -7.88 -55.03 28.84
N LEU A 24 -9.11 -55.26 28.36
CA LEU A 24 -10.28 -54.42 28.65
C LEU A 24 -10.75 -54.50 30.11
N SER A 25 -10.55 -55.63 30.78
CA SER A 25 -10.86 -55.80 32.21
C SER A 25 -9.71 -55.41 33.14
N SER A 26 -8.52 -55.11 32.61
CA SER A 26 -7.38 -54.60 33.39
C SER A 26 -7.59 -53.14 33.80
N GLU A 27 -6.94 -52.71 34.89
CA GLU A 27 -6.95 -51.32 35.37
C GLU A 27 -6.54 -50.28 34.31
N VAL A 28 -5.82 -50.70 33.26
CA VAL A 28 -5.45 -49.86 32.12
C VAL A 28 -6.67 -49.44 31.28
N GLY A 29 -7.65 -50.34 31.11
CA GLY A 29 -8.91 -50.02 30.42
C GLY A 29 -9.82 -49.08 31.20
N LYS A 30 -9.79 -49.17 32.54
CA LYS A 30 -10.50 -48.23 33.43
C LYS A 30 -9.84 -46.85 33.45
N ASN A 31 -8.51 -46.77 33.49
CA ASN A 31 -7.79 -45.48 33.47
C ASN A 31 -7.99 -44.68 32.18
N ILE A 32 -8.25 -45.33 31.03
CA ILE A 32 -8.61 -44.64 29.79
C ILE A 32 -10.07 -44.19 29.79
N ARG A 33 -10.95 -44.90 30.50
CA ARG A 33 -12.38 -44.55 30.63
C ARG A 33 -12.62 -43.42 31.63
N ASP A 34 -11.80 -43.37 32.69
CA ASP A 34 -11.90 -42.37 33.76
C ASP A 34 -11.13 -41.07 33.45
N ASN A 35 -10.14 -41.11 32.55
CA ASN A 35 -9.59 -39.91 31.90
C ASN A 35 -10.51 -39.42 30.78
N GLY A 36 -11.78 -39.20 31.12
CA GLY A 36 -12.67 -38.41 30.30
C GLY A 36 -12.00 -37.06 30.08
N ILE A 37 -11.43 -36.86 28.90
CA ILE A 37 -10.98 -35.55 28.42
C ILE A 37 -12.11 -34.59 28.77
N ASP A 38 -11.84 -33.65 29.69
CA ASP A 38 -12.79 -32.65 30.16
C ASP A 38 -13.17 -31.76 28.97
N THR A 39 -14.04 -32.29 28.12
CA THR A 39 -14.44 -31.72 26.83
C THR A 39 -14.99 -30.31 27.00
N LYS A 40 -15.49 -29.96 28.19
CA LYS A 40 -15.91 -28.60 28.53
C LYS A 40 -14.75 -27.62 28.70
N LEU A 41 -13.62 -28.06 29.26
CA LEU A 41 -12.42 -27.23 29.42
C LEU A 41 -11.75 -27.04 28.06
N ASP A 42 -11.63 -28.12 27.28
CA ASP A 42 -11.03 -28.08 25.94
C ASP A 42 -11.86 -27.31 24.92
N MET A 43 -13.21 -27.42 24.96
CA MET A 43 -14.07 -26.63 24.07
C MET A 43 -14.01 -25.13 24.39
N ARG A 44 -13.88 -24.77 25.68
CA ARG A 44 -13.70 -23.37 26.10
C ARG A 44 -12.33 -22.84 25.69
N LEU A 45 -11.27 -23.63 25.85
CA LEU A 45 -9.93 -23.27 25.39
C LEU A 45 -9.88 -23.12 23.86
N LEU A 46 -10.55 -24.01 23.12
CA LEU A 46 -10.61 -23.98 21.67
C LEU A 46 -11.42 -22.79 21.14
N MET A 47 -12.52 -22.41 21.82
CA MET A 47 -13.26 -21.18 21.53
C MET A 47 -12.46 -19.91 21.86
N LEU A 48 -11.75 -19.88 22.99
CA LEU A 48 -10.87 -18.76 23.36
C LEU A 48 -9.71 -18.60 22.37
N ALA A 49 -9.06 -19.70 22.00
CA ALA A 49 -7.99 -19.71 21.00
C ALA A 49 -8.51 -19.29 19.61
N GLY A 50 -9.65 -19.82 19.18
CA GLY A 50 -10.29 -19.43 17.91
C GLY A 50 -10.69 -17.95 17.88
N GLY A 51 -11.25 -17.44 18.98
CA GLY A 51 -11.58 -16.03 19.15
C GLY A 51 -10.36 -15.13 19.11
N ALA A 52 -9.28 -15.51 19.81
CA ALA A 52 -8.02 -14.76 19.81
C ALA A 52 -7.38 -14.71 18.41
N VAL A 53 -7.40 -15.82 17.66
CA VAL A 53 -6.89 -15.87 16.29
C VAL A 53 -7.72 -14.99 15.37
N LEU A 54 -9.05 -15.07 15.42
CA LEU A 54 -9.92 -14.18 14.63
C LEU A 54 -9.72 -12.71 14.97
N MET A 55 -9.53 -12.39 16.26
CA MET A 55 -9.26 -11.03 16.68
C MET A 55 -7.90 -10.53 16.17
N LEU A 56 -6.87 -11.38 16.20
CA LEU A 56 -5.54 -11.07 15.67
C LEU A 56 -5.58 -10.81 14.15
N PHE A 57 -6.24 -11.68 13.38
CA PHE A 57 -6.42 -11.50 11.94
C PHE A 57 -7.31 -10.30 11.60
N GLY A 58 -8.35 -10.03 12.39
CA GLY A 58 -9.16 -8.83 12.28
C GLY A 58 -8.36 -7.56 12.52
N LEU A 59 -7.55 -7.53 13.58
CA LEU A 59 -6.67 -6.39 13.91
C LEU A 59 -5.63 -6.17 12.82
N LEU A 60 -4.96 -7.24 12.36
CA LEU A 60 -4.01 -7.17 11.25
C LEU A 60 -4.67 -6.73 9.94
N GLY A 61 -5.90 -7.17 9.69
CA GLY A 61 -6.71 -6.75 8.55
C GLY A 61 -7.05 -5.27 8.60
N VAL A 62 -7.48 -4.76 9.76
CA VAL A 62 -7.76 -3.33 9.98
C VAL A 62 -6.48 -2.50 9.89
N ILE A 63 -5.38 -2.95 10.49
CA ILE A 63 -4.07 -2.28 10.39
C ILE A 63 -3.60 -2.23 8.94
N ARG A 64 -3.72 -3.35 8.19
CA ARG A 64 -3.35 -3.41 6.77
C ARG A 64 -4.28 -2.59 5.89
N TRP A 65 -5.57 -2.50 6.22
CA TRP A 65 -6.53 -1.63 5.56
C TRP A 65 -6.22 -0.16 5.81
N TRP A 66 -5.88 0.22 7.05
CA TRP A 66 -5.42 1.57 7.40
C TRP A 66 -4.09 1.91 6.70
N ARG A 67 -3.10 1.02 6.72
CA ARG A 67 -1.82 1.19 6.01
C ARG A 67 -2.00 1.29 4.49
N SER A 68 -2.93 0.54 3.91
CA SER A 68 -3.25 0.63 2.48
C SER A 68 -3.97 1.93 2.12
N ARG A 69 -4.67 2.54 3.09
CA ARG A 69 -5.31 3.85 2.94
C ARG A 69 -4.27 4.97 3.05
N ASP A 70 -3.28 4.82 3.93
CA ASP A 70 -2.15 5.75 4.05
C ASP A 70 -1.11 5.64 2.92
N ASN A 71 -0.91 4.45 2.33
CA ASN A 71 -0.03 4.34 1.15
C ASN A 71 -0.60 5.03 -0.09
N ARG A 72 -1.90 5.38 -0.13
CA ARG A 72 -2.45 6.26 -1.17
C ARG A 72 -2.23 7.75 -0.88
N SER A 73 -1.89 8.15 0.35
CA SER A 73 -1.67 9.55 0.74
C SER A 73 -0.19 9.96 0.79
N GLN A 74 0.75 9.01 0.69
CA GLN A 74 2.19 9.30 0.69
C GLN A 74 2.78 10.01 -0.56
N PRO A 75 2.33 9.81 -1.81
CA PRO A 75 3.03 10.41 -2.95
C PRO A 75 2.96 11.95 -2.94
N MET A 76 1.89 12.51 -2.38
CA MET A 76 1.74 13.95 -2.23
C MET A 76 2.64 14.50 -1.12
N GLY A 77 2.79 13.77 -0.01
CA GLY A 77 3.74 14.13 1.05
C GLY A 77 5.19 14.12 0.57
N VAL A 78 5.56 13.12 -0.23
CA VAL A 78 6.88 13.05 -0.89
C VAL A 78 7.08 14.22 -1.84
N PHE A 79 6.08 14.55 -2.67
CA PHE A 79 6.12 15.72 -3.55
C PHE A 79 6.37 17.03 -2.79
N TYR A 80 5.62 17.32 -1.72
CA TYR A 80 5.83 18.54 -0.94
C TYR A 80 7.20 18.55 -0.24
N LYS A 81 7.68 17.39 0.22
CA LYS A 81 8.98 17.26 0.88
C LYS A 81 10.14 17.48 -0.09
N VAL A 82 10.12 16.81 -1.24
CA VAL A 82 11.13 16.97 -2.31
C VAL A 82 11.09 18.39 -2.86
N GLY A 83 9.89 18.92 -3.11
CA GLY A 83 9.66 20.30 -3.52
C GLY A 83 10.31 21.33 -2.60
N ARG A 84 10.09 21.21 -1.28
CA ARG A 84 10.75 22.10 -0.31
C ARG A 84 12.26 21.92 -0.25
N GLN A 85 12.77 20.69 -0.42
CA GLN A 85 14.22 20.44 -0.46
C GLN A 85 14.88 21.11 -1.68
N MET A 86 14.15 21.25 -2.78
CA MET A 86 14.58 21.99 -3.98
C MET A 86 14.33 23.51 -3.88
N GLY A 87 13.97 24.02 -2.70
CA GLY A 87 13.73 25.46 -2.50
C GLY A 87 12.44 25.98 -3.11
N LEU A 88 11.50 25.10 -3.48
CA LEU A 88 10.21 25.53 -4.03
C LEU A 88 9.29 26.10 -2.95
N LYS A 89 8.60 27.19 -3.31
CA LYS A 89 7.57 27.84 -2.52
C LYS A 89 6.25 27.08 -2.65
N THR A 90 5.37 27.22 -1.66
CA THR A 90 4.05 26.57 -1.65
C THR A 90 3.22 26.86 -2.91
N ARG A 91 3.33 28.08 -3.45
CA ARG A 91 2.63 28.49 -4.68
C ARG A 91 3.12 27.74 -5.91
N GLU A 92 4.43 27.55 -6.04
CA GLU A 92 5.06 26.77 -7.11
C GLU A 92 4.59 25.30 -7.06
N LEU A 93 4.54 24.73 -5.86
CA LEU A 93 4.04 23.37 -5.64
C LEU A 93 2.55 23.22 -5.96
N LEU A 94 1.75 24.26 -5.71
CA LEU A 94 0.33 24.28 -6.10
C LEU A 94 0.17 24.34 -7.62
N LEU A 95 1.00 25.13 -8.31
CA LEU A 95 0.98 25.24 -9.76
C LEU A 95 1.29 23.90 -10.43
N LEU A 96 2.40 23.26 -10.02
CA LEU A 96 2.78 21.92 -10.49
C LEU A 96 1.68 20.88 -10.23
N ARG A 97 1.07 20.93 -9.04
CA ARG A 97 -0.04 20.05 -8.71
C ARG A 97 -1.26 20.28 -9.60
N LYS A 98 -1.60 21.54 -9.93
CA LYS A 98 -2.71 21.86 -10.83
C LYS A 98 -2.46 21.30 -12.22
N ILE A 99 -1.27 21.55 -12.78
CA ILE A 99 -0.86 21.04 -14.10
C ILE A 99 -0.97 19.52 -14.11
N ALA A 100 -0.35 18.84 -13.14
CA ALA A 100 -0.38 17.37 -13.06
C ALA A 100 -1.79 16.80 -12.95
N LYS A 101 -2.65 17.42 -12.12
CA LYS A 101 -4.02 16.97 -11.94
C LYS A 101 -4.81 17.06 -13.24
N TYR A 102 -4.60 18.15 -13.98
CA TYR A 102 -5.35 18.43 -15.19
C TYR A 102 -4.86 17.57 -16.37
N THR A 103 -3.56 17.34 -16.49
CA THR A 103 -2.98 16.49 -17.54
C THR A 103 -3.11 14.99 -17.28
N GLY A 104 -3.74 14.60 -16.17
CA GLY A 104 -3.99 13.19 -15.83
C GLY A 104 -2.75 12.45 -15.32
N LEU A 105 -1.72 13.17 -14.85
CA LEU A 105 -0.52 12.54 -14.28
C LEU A 105 -0.85 11.83 -12.96
N ALA A 106 -0.36 10.60 -12.83
CA ALA A 106 -0.53 9.80 -11.63
C ALA A 106 0.11 10.45 -10.39
N THR A 107 1.22 11.17 -10.58
CA THR A 107 1.86 11.96 -9.51
C THR A 107 2.43 13.28 -10.05
N PRO A 108 2.36 14.38 -9.27
CA PRO A 108 2.99 15.66 -9.64
C PRO A 108 4.53 15.61 -9.57
N LEU A 109 5.09 14.57 -8.95
CA LEU A 109 6.53 14.34 -8.89
C LEU A 109 7.13 14.15 -10.29
N ALA A 110 6.38 13.55 -11.23
CA ALA A 110 6.84 13.34 -12.60
C ALA A 110 7.23 14.65 -13.31
N LEU A 111 6.53 15.75 -13.02
CA LEU A 111 6.86 17.08 -13.55
C LEU A 111 8.21 17.60 -13.04
N MET A 112 8.65 17.14 -11.87
CA MET A 112 9.92 17.54 -11.25
C MET A 112 11.08 16.63 -11.64
N MET A 113 10.84 15.54 -12.39
CA MET A 113 11.91 14.60 -12.78
C MET A 113 12.56 14.98 -14.12
N SER A 114 11.83 15.67 -14.99
CA SER A 114 12.30 16.04 -16.31
C SER A 114 11.71 17.37 -16.76
N SER A 115 12.61 18.23 -17.23
CA SER A 115 12.29 19.51 -17.87
C SER A 115 11.29 19.35 -19.01
N GLY A 116 11.54 18.43 -19.95
CA GLY A 116 10.66 18.19 -21.10
C GLY A 116 9.26 17.71 -20.70
N THR A 117 9.16 16.95 -19.60
CA THR A 117 7.84 16.52 -19.08
C THR A 117 7.05 17.71 -18.55
N LEU A 118 7.72 18.64 -17.84
CA LEU A 118 7.10 19.89 -17.41
C LEU A 118 6.62 20.74 -18.61
N GLN A 119 7.43 20.86 -19.67
CA GLN A 119 7.08 21.63 -20.87
C GLN A 119 5.85 21.09 -21.57
N VAL A 120 5.85 19.80 -21.89
CA VAL A 120 4.76 19.16 -22.63
C VAL A 120 3.45 19.28 -21.85
N HIS A 121 3.48 19.01 -20.55
CA HIS A 121 2.28 19.12 -19.72
C HIS A 121 1.84 20.55 -19.46
N ALA A 122 2.75 21.53 -19.43
CA ALA A 122 2.38 22.93 -19.38
C ALA A 122 1.67 23.38 -20.67
N HIS A 123 2.14 22.97 -21.84
CA HIS A 123 1.47 23.25 -23.12
C HIS A 123 0.08 22.61 -23.19
N VAL A 124 -0.03 21.32 -22.86
CA VAL A 124 -1.33 20.62 -22.81
C VAL A 124 -2.28 21.33 -21.84
N TYR A 125 -1.77 21.82 -20.72
CA TYR A 125 -2.58 22.57 -19.75
C TYR A 125 -3.07 23.90 -20.32
N ILE A 126 -2.22 24.66 -21.01
CA ILE A 126 -2.59 25.93 -21.66
C ILE A 126 -3.69 25.71 -22.70
N GLU A 127 -3.48 24.74 -23.60
CA GLU A 127 -4.42 24.43 -24.69
C GLU A 127 -5.79 24.01 -24.14
N ALA A 128 -5.79 23.18 -23.11
CA ALA A 128 -7.04 22.63 -22.57
C ALA A 128 -7.77 23.59 -21.61
N CYS A 129 -7.04 24.44 -20.88
CA CYS A 129 -7.66 25.47 -20.03
C CYS A 129 -8.00 26.76 -20.78
N GLY A 130 -7.54 26.94 -22.02
CA GLY A 130 -7.79 28.17 -22.79
C GLY A 130 -7.25 29.41 -22.09
N ILE A 131 -6.01 29.33 -21.57
CA ILE A 131 -5.41 30.42 -20.79
C ILE A 131 -5.30 31.68 -21.67
N GLN A 132 -5.91 32.78 -21.20
CA GLN A 132 -5.98 34.05 -21.95
C GLN A 132 -4.61 34.69 -22.25
N LYS A 133 -3.59 34.40 -21.42
CA LYS A 133 -2.22 34.92 -21.56
C LYS A 133 -1.22 33.77 -21.48
N PRO A 134 -1.10 32.96 -22.55
CA PRO A 134 -0.24 31.77 -22.54
C PRO A 134 1.23 32.14 -22.33
N ASP A 135 1.71 33.23 -22.93
CA ASP A 135 3.12 33.65 -22.84
C ASP A 135 3.56 33.93 -21.40
N LYS A 136 2.70 34.57 -20.61
CA LYS A 136 2.97 34.82 -19.18
C LYS A 136 3.00 33.54 -18.35
N PHE A 137 2.15 32.59 -18.71
CA PHE A 137 2.13 31.29 -18.04
C PHE A 137 3.39 30.49 -18.39
N ILE A 138 3.80 30.48 -19.65
CA ILE A 138 5.03 29.83 -20.11
C ILE A 138 6.25 30.46 -19.44
N ALA A 139 6.35 31.79 -19.40
CA ALA A 139 7.41 32.50 -18.69
C ALA A 139 7.49 32.12 -17.19
N ALA A 140 6.35 31.94 -16.52
CA ALA A 140 6.34 31.48 -15.13
C ALA A 140 6.80 30.01 -14.98
N ILE A 141 6.49 29.15 -15.96
CA ILE A 141 6.95 27.75 -15.99
C ILE A 141 8.43 27.66 -16.35
N GLU A 142 8.93 28.55 -17.21
CA GLU A 142 10.35 28.76 -17.51
C GLU A 142 11.15 29.05 -16.26
N VAL A 143 10.76 30.10 -15.54
CA VAL A 143 11.36 30.49 -14.27
C VAL A 143 11.35 29.32 -13.28
N LEU A 144 10.22 28.63 -13.18
CA LEU A 144 10.08 27.48 -12.28
C LEU A 144 11.00 26.32 -12.69
N GLY A 145 11.09 26.05 -13.98
CA GLY A 145 11.92 24.98 -14.51
C GLY A 145 13.41 25.31 -14.43
N ALA A 146 13.82 26.57 -14.61
CA ALA A 146 15.21 27.01 -14.42
C ALA A 146 15.67 26.80 -12.97
N LYS A 147 14.75 27.02 -12.02
CA LYS A 147 14.98 26.76 -10.60
C LYS A 147 15.01 25.27 -10.24
N LEU A 148 14.25 24.44 -10.95
CA LEU A 148 14.18 22.99 -10.76
C LEU A 148 15.31 22.23 -11.46
N PHE A 149 15.71 22.73 -12.61
CA PHE A 149 16.62 22.10 -13.55
C PHE A 149 17.58 23.20 -13.99
N ASP A 150 18.78 23.19 -13.41
CA ASP A 150 19.85 24.12 -13.74
C ASP A 150 20.07 24.11 -15.27
N GLY A 151 19.79 25.23 -15.95
CA GLY A 151 19.87 25.35 -17.41
C GLY A 151 18.58 25.06 -18.22
N PHE A 152 17.41 25.05 -17.60
CA PHE A 152 16.13 24.99 -18.33
C PHE A 152 15.72 26.36 -18.88
N SER A 153 15.65 26.46 -20.21
CA SER A 153 14.99 27.57 -20.91
C SER A 153 13.97 27.03 -21.91
N PHE A 154 12.90 27.78 -22.10
CA PHE A 154 11.81 27.48 -23.03
C PHE A 154 11.81 28.56 -24.13
N SER A 155 12.32 29.76 -23.80
CA SER A 155 12.80 30.79 -24.72
C SER A 155 14.23 31.19 -24.32
N GLU A 156 15.11 31.44 -25.30
CA GLU A 156 16.48 31.94 -25.04
C GLU A 156 16.51 33.36 -24.44
N ASP A 157 15.37 34.06 -24.44
CA ASP A 157 15.28 35.51 -24.19
C ASP A 157 14.83 35.91 -22.77
N LEU A 158 14.44 34.96 -21.90
CA LEU A 158 13.83 35.27 -20.58
C LEU A 158 14.77 35.11 -19.37
N ASN A 159 16.05 34.81 -19.59
CA ASN A 159 17.02 34.54 -18.51
C ASN A 159 17.66 35.81 -17.90
N ASP A 160 17.17 37.01 -18.23
CA ASP A 160 17.62 38.26 -17.63
C ASP A 160 17.00 38.43 -16.22
N GLY A 161 17.63 37.76 -15.25
CA GLY A 161 17.75 38.23 -13.87
C GLY A 161 16.47 38.74 -13.19
N LEU A 162 15.33 38.06 -13.35
CA LEU A 162 14.12 38.43 -12.60
C LEU A 162 14.38 38.33 -11.09
N ASN A 163 14.02 39.40 -10.37
CA ASN A 163 14.14 39.46 -8.92
C ASN A 163 13.16 38.45 -8.28
N ASP A 164 13.48 37.92 -7.09
CA ASP A 164 12.64 36.96 -6.35
C ASP A 164 11.17 37.38 -6.20
N LYS A 165 10.92 38.71 -6.18
CA LYS A 165 9.57 39.30 -6.13
C LYS A 165 8.82 39.20 -7.46
N GLU A 166 9.52 39.35 -8.57
CA GLU A 166 8.96 39.27 -9.93
C GLU A 166 8.64 37.81 -10.28
N HIS A 167 9.51 36.87 -9.87
CA HIS A 167 9.22 35.44 -9.90
C HIS A 167 7.93 35.10 -9.14
N GLU A 168 7.79 35.61 -7.91
CA GLU A 168 6.59 35.36 -7.11
C GLU A 168 5.32 35.96 -7.73
N ALA A 169 5.45 37.14 -8.35
CA ALA A 169 4.36 37.80 -9.04
C ALA A 169 3.94 37.03 -10.30
N ALA A 170 4.90 36.54 -11.10
CA ALA A 170 4.64 35.74 -12.29
C ALA A 170 3.94 34.41 -11.94
N ILE A 171 4.40 33.71 -10.89
CA ILE A 171 3.77 32.48 -10.40
C ILE A 171 2.37 32.75 -9.84
N ALA A 172 2.18 33.86 -9.12
CA ALA A 172 0.87 34.26 -8.63
C ALA A 172 -0.09 34.61 -9.78
N GLU A 173 0.40 35.27 -10.83
CA GLU A 173 -0.36 35.56 -12.05
C GLU A 173 -0.71 34.26 -12.78
N ALA A 174 0.24 33.34 -12.96
CA ALA A 174 0.01 32.02 -13.54
C ALA A 174 -1.02 31.20 -12.74
N LEU A 175 -0.96 31.24 -11.40
CA LEU A 175 -1.96 30.60 -10.53
C LEU A 175 -3.37 31.19 -10.68
N LYS A 176 -3.47 32.52 -10.85
CA LYS A 176 -4.75 33.21 -11.13
C LYS A 176 -5.29 32.85 -12.52
N LEU A 177 -4.42 32.79 -13.52
CA LEU A 177 -4.77 32.36 -14.87
C LEU A 177 -5.19 30.89 -14.92
N ALA A 178 -4.65 30.08 -14.01
CA ALA A 178 -4.97 28.67 -13.81
C ALA A 178 -6.23 28.42 -12.95
N GLY A 179 -7.00 29.45 -12.56
CA GLY A 179 -8.27 29.32 -11.81
C GLY A 179 -8.11 28.92 -10.35
#